data_AF-A0A380K7Z5-F1
#
_entry.id   AF-A0A380K7Z5-F1
#
_cell.length_a   1.000
_cell.length_b   1.000
_cell.length_c   1.000
_cell.angle_alpha   90.00
_cell.angle_beta   90.00
_cell.angle_gamma   90.00
#
_symmetry.space_group_name_H-M   'P 1'
#
loop_
_entity.id
_entity.type
_entity.pdbx_description
1 polymer ?
#
loop_
_entity_poly.entity_id
_entity_poly.type
_entity_poly.pdbx_seq_one_letter_code
_entity_poly.pdbx_strand_id
1 'polypeptide(L)' 'MLNSEKIVASIQNQDLEHADKYLKRALKEDDAETLLELAEYLESIGFLPQAREIYL' A
#
# COMPACT_ATOMS: atom_id res chain seq x y z
N MET A 1 -0.59 11.08 8.72
CA MET A 1 0.03 9.90 8.11
C MET A 1 -1.04 9.16 7.34
N LEU A 2 -0.90 9.17 6.02
CA LEU A 2 -1.78 8.51 5.04
C LEU A 2 -1.78 6.99 5.26
N ASN A 3 -2.79 6.29 4.76
CA ASN A 3 -2.82 4.84 4.90
C ASN A 3 -1.70 4.20 4.06
N SER A 4 -1.38 4.77 2.89
CA SER A 4 -0.22 4.40 2.06
C SER A 4 1.11 4.46 2.82
N GLU A 5 1.37 5.53 3.56
CA GLU A 5 2.58 5.65 4.39
C GLU A 5 2.64 4.58 5.50
N LYS A 6 1.48 4.24 6.08
CA LYS A 6 1.41 3.19 7.13
C LYS A 6 1.66 1.80 6.56
N ILE A 7 1.27 1.52 5.31
CA ILE A 7 1.56 0.26 4.63
C ILE A 7 3.07 0.06 4.52
N VAL A 8 3.77 1.08 4.03
CA VAL A 8 5.25 1.06 3.90
C VAL A 8 5.90 0.80 5.26
N ALA A 9 5.47 1.52 6.30
CA ALA A 9 5.99 1.33 7.65
C ALA A 9 5.70 -0.08 8.20
N SER A 10 4.51 -0.62 7.95
CA SER A 10 4.13 -1.98 8.35
C SER A 10 4.98 -3.04 7.64
N ILE A 11 5.22 -2.88 6.33
CA ILE A 11 6.09 -3.79 5.56
C ILE A 11 7.52 -3.78 6.11
N GLN A 12 8.07 -2.60 6.39
CA GLN A 12 9.42 -2.46 6.96
C GLN A 12 9.54 -3.13 8.33
N ASN A 13 8.46 -3.12 9.13
CA ASN A 13 8.40 -3.79 10.43
C ASN A 13 8.02 -5.28 10.35
N GLN A 14 7.93 -5.86 9.15
CA GLN A 14 7.47 -7.24 8.90
C GLN A 14 6.04 -7.51 9.41
N ASP A 15 5.24 -6.47 9.61
CA ASP A 15 3.86 -6.53 10.09
C ASP A 15 2.89 -6.54 8.90
N LEU A 16 2.87 -7.65 8.19
CA LEU A 16 2.09 -7.79 6.95
C LEU A 16 0.57 -7.75 7.20
N GLU A 17 0.12 -8.19 8.38
CA GLU A 17 -1.30 -8.14 8.76
C GLU A 17 -1.81 -6.70 8.82
N HIS A 18 -1.04 -5.80 9.42
CA HIS A 18 -1.41 -4.39 9.42
C HIS A 18 -1.24 -3.74 8.06
N ALA A 19 -0.23 -4.13 7.26
CA ALA A 19 -0.08 -3.65 5.89
C ALA A 19 -1.35 -3.92 5.07
N ASP A 20 -1.89 -5.14 5.09
CA ASP A 20 -3.12 -5.48 4.38
C ASP A 20 -4.35 -4.72 4.90
N LYS A 21 -4.42 -4.48 6.22
CA LYS A 21 -5.49 -3.70 6.83
C LYS A 21 -5.45 -2.23 6.39
N TYR A 22 -4.26 -1.66 6.29
CA TYR A 22 -4.09 -0.29 5.81
C TYR A 22 -4.32 -0.18 4.31
N LEU A 23 -3.95 -1.19 3.51
CA LEU A 23 -4.26 -1.22 2.07
C LEU A 23 -5.76 -1.05 1.80
N LYS A 24 -6.61 -1.81 2.50
CA LYS A 24 -8.07 -1.70 2.37
C LYS A 24 -8.62 -0.33 2.76
N ARG A 25 -7.91 0.43 3.59
CA ARG A 25 -8.27 1.80 3.97
C ARG A 25 -7.75 2.80 2.93
N ALA A 26 -6.50 2.64 2.50
CA ALA A 26 -5.88 3.47 1.46
C ALA A 26 -6.73 3.48 0.20
N LEU A 27 -7.18 2.32 -0.28
CA LEU A 27 -8.04 2.20 -1.48
C LEU A 27 -9.36 2.99 -1.40
N LYS A 28 -9.78 3.42 -0.21
CA LYS A 28 -11.03 4.16 0.01
C LYS A 28 -10.83 5.63 0.38
N GLU A 29 -9.70 5.94 1.02
CA GLU A 29 -9.48 7.22 1.70
C GLU A 29 -8.34 8.03 1.08
N ASP A 30 -7.34 7.37 0.51
CA ASP A 30 -6.17 8.01 -0.07
C ASP A 30 -6.49 8.37 -1.54
N ASP A 31 -5.92 9.47 -2.03
CA ASP A 31 -6.16 9.94 -3.38
C ASP A 31 -5.43 9.09 -4.44
N ALA A 32 -5.83 9.25 -5.70
CA ALA A 32 -5.31 8.44 -6.80
C ALA A 32 -3.80 8.62 -7.05
N GLU A 33 -3.24 9.81 -6.81
CA GLU A 33 -1.81 10.08 -6.97
C GLU A 33 -1.02 9.34 -5.89
N THR A 34 -1.44 9.47 -4.62
CA THR A 34 -0.87 8.73 -3.49
C THR A 34 -0.95 7.21 -3.68
N LEU A 35 -2.08 6.72 -4.20
CA LEU A 35 -2.27 5.29 -4.47
C LEU A 35 -1.36 4.79 -5.60
N LEU A 36 -1.17 5.60 -6.65
CA LEU A 36 -0.26 5.27 -7.74
C LEU A 36 1.19 5.15 -7.24
N GLU A 37 1.67 6.12 -6.45
CA GLU A 37 3.00 6.07 -5.85
C GLU A 37 3.20 4.83 -4.97
N LEU A 38 2.18 4.47 -4.18
CA LEU A 38 2.21 3.26 -3.37
C LEU A 38 2.32 2.00 -4.25
N ALA A 39 1.54 1.91 -5.31
CA ALA A 39 1.55 0.75 -6.21
C ALA A 39 2.93 0.57 -6.87
N GLU A 40 3.52 1.64 -7.40
CA GLU A 40 4.86 1.63 -7.98
C GLU A 40 5.93 1.22 -6.96
N TYR A 41 5.83 1.73 -5.72
CA TYR A 41 6.71 1.31 -4.64
C TYR A 41 6.58 -0.19 -4.35
N LEU A 42 5.35 -0.70 -4.21
CA LEU A 42 5.09 -2.12 -3.94
C LEU A 42 5.61 -3.01 -5.06
N GLU A 43 5.48 -2.60 -6.34
CA GLU A 43 6.08 -3.33 -7.46
C GLU A 43 7.60 -3.40 -7.35
N SER A 44 8.25 -2.28 -7.02
CA SER A 44 9.72 -2.19 -6.93
C SER A 44 10.33 -3.15 -5.91
N ILE A 45 9.58 -3.52 -4.87
CA ILE A 45 10.00 -4.46 -3.81
C ILE A 45 9.41 -5.86 -3.96
N GLY A 46 8.65 -6.13 -5.04
CA GLY A 46 8.09 -7.44 -5.35
C GLY A 46 6.73 -7.76 -4.70
N PHE A 47 6.05 -6.77 -4.10
CA PHE A 47 4.68 -6.89 -3.58
C PHE A 47 3.64 -6.74 -4.71
N LEU A 48 3.79 -7.57 -5.74
CA LEU A 48 3.00 -7.53 -6.97
C LEU A 48 1.49 -7.75 -6.75
N PRO A 49 1.04 -8.67 -5.84
CA PRO A 49 -0.40 -8.84 -5.59
C PRO A 49 -1.07 -7.58 -5.04
N GLN A 50 -0.41 -6.88 -4.12
CA GLN A 50 -0.92 -5.66 -3.50
C GLN A 50 -0.88 -4.47 -4.46
N ALA A 51 0.21 -4.32 -5.22
CA ALA A 51 0.29 -3.29 -6.26
C ALA A 51 -0.84 -3.45 -7.29
N ARG A 52 -1.09 -4.68 -7.74
CA ARG A 52 -2.18 -4.99 -8.67
C ARG A 52 -3.55 -4.62 -8.11
N GLU A 53 -3.79 -4.78 -6.81
CA GLU A 53 -5.06 -4.40 -6.19
C GLU A 53 -5.33 -2.90 -6.29
N ILE A 54 -4.29 -2.06 -6.29
CA ILE A 54 -4.41 -0.61 -6.40
C ILE A 54 -4.69 -0.17 -7.84
N TYR A 55 -4.21 -0.91 -8.84
CA TYR A 55 -4.44 -0.61 -10.26
C TYR A 55 -5.84 -1.00 -10.77
N LEU A 56 -6.64 -1.72 -9.99
CA LEU A 56 -7.96 -2.24 -10.37
C LEU A 56 -9.10 -1.33 -9.90
#